data_AF-A0A8C9ZHX7-F1
#
_entry.id   AF-A0A8C9ZHX7-F1
#
_cell.length_a   1.000
_cell.length_b   1.000
_cell.length_c   1.000
_cell.angle_alpha   90.00
_cell.angle_beta   90.00
_cell.angle_gamma   90.00
#
_symmetry.space_group_name_H-M   'P 1'
#
loop_
_entity.id
_entity.type
_entity.pdbx_description
1 polymer ?
#
loop_
_entity_poly.entity_id
_entity_poly.type
_entity_poly.pdbx_seq_one_letter_code
_entity_poly.pdbx_strand_id
1 'polypeptide(L)'
;MLHINKVSASHQAKPHPYMTGIYQRLDSLEAQDFGSSDGMLVQSFRSVVGPPGWIWFNVSGLNPSMLGAELVLFRKTLHPRPISVTVTLHSVTASQGALKERPALEERLLTLDQRPSSGYDVFDVSAVLPVKPLEVVGFQLRYTDESGSLVLHEALTQTLYCLNRGSLSEPLLVLYQSHPLHIYIFFSFQVTVTVIHYYYYYYDHYFEEKNLTESELYFSYHLLF
;
A
#
# COMPACT_ATOMS: atom_id res chain seq x y z
N MET A 1 7.66 1.40 -27.30
CA MET A 1 8.75 0.82 -26.48
C MET A 1 8.70 1.51 -25.12
N LEU A 2 8.04 0.88 -24.14
CA LEU A 2 7.86 1.45 -22.81
C LEU A 2 9.19 1.42 -22.06
N HIS A 3 9.69 2.59 -21.66
CA HIS A 3 10.84 2.70 -20.77
C HIS A 3 10.33 2.55 -19.33
N ILE A 4 10.35 1.31 -18.81
CA ILE A 4 10.37 1.11 -17.37
C ILE A 4 11.72 1.68 -16.90
N ASN A 5 11.73 2.93 -16.44
CA ASN A 5 12.90 3.51 -15.78
C ASN A 5 13.06 2.80 -14.44
N LYS A 6 13.70 1.63 -14.52
CA LYS A 6 14.10 0.78 -13.41
C LYS A 6 15.23 1.49 -12.68
N VAL A 7 14.91 2.54 -11.93
CA VAL A 7 15.87 3.25 -11.08
C VAL A 7 16.17 2.34 -9.90
N SER A 8 17.04 1.38 -10.17
CA SER A 8 17.59 0.45 -9.21
C SER A 8 18.59 1.24 -8.40
N ALA A 9 18.23 1.64 -7.18
CA ALA A 9 19.22 2.09 -6.22
C ALA A 9 20.25 0.95 -6.05
N SER A 10 21.53 1.32 -6.08
CA SER A 10 22.66 0.40 -6.10
C SER A 10 22.59 -0.59 -4.94
N HIS A 11 22.45 -1.87 -5.27
CA HIS A 11 23.11 -3.01 -4.65
C HIS A 11 22.74 -4.24 -5.47
N GLN A 12 23.71 -5.14 -5.67
CA GLN A 12 23.58 -6.45 -6.34
C GLN A 12 22.65 -7.42 -5.59
N ALA A 13 21.53 -6.95 -5.04
CA ALA A 13 20.58 -7.73 -4.28
C ALA A 13 19.51 -8.26 -5.24
N LYS A 14 19.17 -9.55 -5.09
CA LYS A 14 18.00 -10.16 -5.73
C LYS A 14 16.78 -9.24 -5.54
N PRO A 15 15.93 -9.07 -6.58
CA PRO A 15 14.71 -8.28 -6.46
C PRO A 15 13.85 -8.84 -5.33
N HIS A 16 13.19 -7.96 -4.59
CA HIS A 16 12.28 -8.39 -3.53
C HIS A 16 11.15 -9.23 -4.16
N PRO A 17 10.74 -10.38 -3.58
CA PRO A 17 9.73 -11.25 -4.16
C PRO A 17 8.40 -10.53 -4.44
N TYR A 18 7.98 -9.64 -3.53
CA TYR A 18 6.81 -8.77 -3.75
C TYR A 18 6.92 -7.92 -5.02
N MET A 19 8.09 -7.31 -5.26
CA MET A 19 8.34 -6.51 -6.47
C MET A 19 8.35 -7.37 -7.73
N THR A 20 8.82 -8.62 -7.63
CA THR A 20 8.77 -9.57 -8.75
C THR A 20 7.33 -9.82 -9.18
N GLY A 21 6.42 -9.99 -8.22
CA GLY A 21 4.99 -10.15 -8.49
C GLY A 21 4.30 -8.88 -9.01
N ILE A 22 4.81 -7.68 -8.70
CA ILE A 22 4.34 -6.43 -9.32
C ILE A 22 4.78 -6.39 -10.78
N TYR A 23 6.07 -6.61 -11.06
CA TYR A 23 6.59 -6.56 -12.43
C TYR A 23 5.91 -7.58 -13.35
N GLN A 24 5.76 -8.83 -12.91
CA GLN A 24 5.07 -9.85 -13.71
C GLN A 24 3.62 -9.47 -14.07
N ARG A 25 2.93 -8.77 -13.17
CA ARG A 25 1.57 -8.31 -13.41
C ARG A 25 1.54 -7.12 -14.36
N LEU A 26 2.43 -6.15 -14.20
CA LEU A 26 2.57 -5.04 -15.13
C LEU A 26 2.87 -5.54 -16.55
N ASP A 27 3.80 -6.50 -16.68
CA ASP A 27 4.13 -7.14 -17.97
C ASP A 27 2.91 -7.84 -18.60
N SER A 28 2.05 -8.45 -17.77
CA SER A 28 0.83 -9.13 -18.25
C SER A 28 -0.25 -8.16 -18.71
N LEU A 29 -0.35 -6.98 -18.08
CA LEU A 29 -1.30 -5.93 -18.46
C LEU A 29 -0.89 -5.25 -19.76
N GLU A 30 0.39 -5.01 -19.98
CA GLU A 30 0.92 -4.50 -21.26
C GLU A 30 0.62 -5.44 -22.44
N ALA A 31 0.53 -6.75 -22.20
CA ALA A 31 0.14 -7.71 -23.22
C ALA A 31 -1.35 -7.65 -23.60
N GLN A 32 -2.20 -7.05 -22.76
CA GLN A 32 -3.64 -6.90 -22.97
C GLN A 32 -4.02 -5.49 -23.47
N ASP A 33 -3.33 -4.45 -23.02
CA ASP A 33 -3.56 -3.07 -23.43
C ASP A 33 -2.71 -2.70 -24.67
N PHE A 34 -3.37 -2.68 -25.83
CA PHE A 34 -2.80 -2.26 -27.10
C PHE A 34 -2.44 -0.75 -27.13
N GLY A 35 -1.38 -0.35 -26.42
CA GLY A 35 -0.59 0.83 -26.80
C GLY A 35 -0.80 2.15 -26.03
N SER A 36 -1.24 2.16 -24.76
CA SER A 36 -1.10 3.38 -23.94
C SER A 36 0.37 3.58 -23.53
N SER A 37 0.98 4.68 -23.95
CA SER A 37 2.44 4.90 -23.94
C SER A 37 3.06 5.39 -22.64
N ASP A 38 2.25 5.64 -21.60
CA ASP A 38 2.74 6.25 -20.35
C ASP A 38 2.94 5.15 -19.30
N GLY A 39 4.15 4.61 -19.26
CA GLY A 39 4.52 3.54 -18.33
C GLY A 39 4.32 3.94 -16.87
N MET A 40 3.90 2.96 -16.07
CA MET A 40 3.69 3.17 -14.63
C MET A 40 5.02 3.19 -13.88
N LEU A 41 5.39 4.33 -13.30
CA LEU A 41 6.58 4.42 -12.45
C LEU A 41 6.31 3.80 -11.07
N VAL A 42 7.17 2.87 -10.67
CA VAL A 42 7.17 2.24 -9.35
C VAL A 42 8.56 2.37 -8.71
N GLN A 43 8.62 2.90 -7.48
CA GLN A 43 9.82 2.92 -6.65
C GLN A 43 9.66 2.00 -5.44
N SER A 44 10.76 1.41 -4.99
CA SER A 44 10.75 0.58 -3.78
C SER A 44 11.94 0.90 -2.89
N PHE A 45 11.70 1.05 -1.59
CA PHE A 45 12.70 1.31 -0.58
C PHE A 45 12.73 0.17 0.43
N ARG A 46 13.94 -0.34 0.71
CA ARG A 46 14.16 -1.34 1.76
C ARG A 46 14.30 -0.66 3.12
N SER A 47 13.96 -1.37 4.18
CA SER A 47 14.07 -0.85 5.54
C SER A 47 15.52 -0.49 5.93
N VAL A 48 15.69 0.56 6.73
CA VAL A 48 16.99 1.04 7.23
C VAL A 48 17.07 0.91 8.76
N VAL A 49 18.26 1.15 9.31
CA VAL A 49 18.44 1.25 10.78
C VAL A 49 17.73 2.48 11.30
N GLY A 50 17.02 2.34 12.42
CA GLY A 50 16.53 3.47 13.19
C GLY A 50 16.10 3.08 14.60
N PRO A 51 15.50 4.01 15.35
CA PRO A 51 15.00 3.76 16.71
C PRO A 51 14.11 2.51 16.81
N PRO A 52 14.17 1.78 17.95
CA PRO A 52 13.36 0.60 18.20
C PRO A 52 11.85 0.93 18.19
N GLY A 53 11.03 -0.09 17.94
CA GLY A 53 9.57 0.06 17.86
C GLY A 53 9.05 0.72 16.58
N TRP A 54 9.92 1.08 15.63
CA TRP A 54 9.57 1.71 14.36
C TRP A 54 10.26 1.01 13.18
N ILE A 55 9.58 0.96 12.03
CA ILE A 55 10.09 0.45 10.76
C ILE A 55 10.46 1.66 9.90
N TRP A 56 11.75 1.86 9.64
CA TRP A 56 12.28 3.06 9.01
C TRP A 56 12.65 2.87 7.55
N PHE A 57 12.46 3.92 6.75
CA PHE A 57 12.85 3.98 5.34
C PHE A 57 13.53 5.31 5.03
N ASN A 58 14.66 5.27 4.32
CA ASN A 58 15.26 6.45 3.71
C ASN A 58 14.63 6.64 2.33
N VAL A 59 13.91 7.74 2.16
CA VAL A 59 13.15 8.09 0.96
C VAL A 59 13.64 9.41 0.35
N SER A 60 14.86 9.85 0.66
CA SER A 60 15.46 11.07 0.10
C SER A 60 15.49 11.11 -1.44
N GLY A 61 15.48 9.96 -2.11
CA GLY A 61 15.39 9.80 -3.57
C GLY A 61 13.97 9.64 -4.11
N LEU A 62 12.94 9.94 -3.31
CA LEU A 62 11.54 9.83 -3.71
C LEU A 62 11.24 10.78 -4.88
N ASN A 63 10.68 10.22 -5.95
CA ASN A 63 10.18 11.04 -7.05
C ASN A 63 8.98 11.88 -6.57
N PRO A 64 8.97 13.21 -6.78
CA PRO A 64 7.86 14.06 -6.39
C PRO A 64 6.55 13.77 -7.12
N SER A 65 6.54 12.99 -8.20
CA SER A 65 5.31 12.57 -8.89
C SER A 65 4.59 11.39 -8.23
N MET A 66 5.13 10.80 -7.15
CA MET A 66 4.47 9.68 -6.47
C MET A 66 3.18 10.11 -5.77
N LEU A 67 2.13 9.30 -5.96
CA LEU A 67 0.77 9.52 -5.46
C LEU A 67 0.27 8.38 -4.57
N GLY A 68 0.78 7.16 -4.76
CA GLY A 68 0.42 5.98 -3.96
C GLY A 68 1.60 5.42 -3.19
N ALA A 69 1.37 4.90 -1.99
CA ALA A 69 2.38 4.19 -1.21
C ALA A 69 1.81 3.03 -0.39
N GLU A 70 2.59 1.94 -0.33
CA GLU A 70 2.27 0.70 0.38
C GLU A 70 3.41 0.31 1.32
N LEU A 71 3.08 0.07 2.59
CA LEU A 71 3.97 -0.62 3.51
C LEU A 71 3.70 -2.12 3.44
N VAL A 72 4.71 -2.89 3.04
CA VAL A 72 4.61 -4.32 2.77
C VAL A 72 5.42 -5.09 3.81
N LEU A 73 4.73 -5.94 4.59
CA LEU A 73 5.32 -6.71 5.69
C LEU A 73 5.07 -8.21 5.50
N PHE A 74 6.14 -9.02 5.49
CA PHE A 74 6.00 -10.47 5.34
C PHE A 74 5.57 -11.13 6.66
N ARG A 75 4.42 -11.81 6.66
CA ARG A 75 3.86 -12.50 7.83
C ARG A 75 4.64 -13.78 8.13
N LYS A 76 5.61 -13.69 9.05
CA LYS A 76 6.51 -14.79 9.41
C LYS A 76 5.82 -15.83 10.29
N THR A 77 5.17 -15.40 11.37
CA THR A 77 4.56 -16.31 12.36
C THR A 77 3.05 -16.25 12.29
N LEU A 78 2.42 -17.37 12.66
CA LEU A 78 0.97 -17.50 12.82
C LEU A 78 0.67 -17.90 14.25
N HIS A 79 -0.41 -17.34 14.78
CA HIS A 79 -0.91 -17.70 16.09
C HIS A 79 -1.58 -19.09 16.01
N PRO A 80 -1.36 -20.00 16.98
CA PRO A 80 -1.94 -21.35 16.94
C PRO A 80 -3.46 -21.38 17.17
N ARG A 81 -4.06 -20.26 17.56
CA ARG A 81 -5.50 -20.11 17.81
C ARG A 81 -6.05 -18.94 17.00
N PRO A 82 -7.33 -18.98 16.62
CA PRO A 82 -7.97 -17.91 15.86
C PRO A 82 -8.18 -16.66 16.71
N ILE A 83 -7.13 -15.85 16.80
CA ILE A 83 -7.12 -14.57 17.53
C ILE A 83 -7.10 -13.45 16.50
N SER A 84 -7.94 -12.45 16.70
CA SER A 84 -7.90 -11.22 15.94
C SER A 84 -7.47 -10.06 16.83
N VAL A 85 -6.71 -9.14 16.26
CA VAL A 85 -6.30 -7.89 16.89
C VAL A 85 -6.58 -6.75 15.94
N THR A 86 -7.01 -5.61 16.45
CA THR A 86 -7.05 -4.39 15.66
C THR A 86 -5.65 -3.79 15.64
N VAL A 87 -5.15 -3.42 14.47
CA VAL A 87 -3.89 -2.71 14.30
C VAL A 87 -4.15 -1.30 13.79
N THR A 88 -3.60 -0.33 14.49
CA THR A 88 -3.55 1.07 14.08
C THR A 88 -2.13 1.39 13.61
N LEU A 89 -2.01 1.85 12.37
CA LEU A 89 -0.73 2.21 11.78
C LEU A 89 -0.44 3.69 12.02
N HIS A 90 0.64 3.97 12.73
CA HIS A 90 1.14 5.33 12.94
C HIS A 90 2.34 5.60 12.05
N SER A 91 2.54 6.88 11.71
CA SER A 91 3.73 7.32 10.98
C SER A 91 4.40 8.52 11.62
N VAL A 92 5.70 8.58 11.39
CA VAL A 92 6.54 9.74 11.64
C VAL A 92 7.28 10.06 10.34
N THR A 93 7.29 11.33 9.98
CA THR A 93 8.01 11.82 8.80
C THR A 93 9.09 12.80 9.23
N ALA A 94 10.26 12.71 8.59
CA ALA A 94 11.30 13.72 8.70
C ALA A 94 11.35 14.56 7.42
N SER A 95 11.31 15.88 7.61
CA SER A 95 11.58 16.88 6.57
C SER A 95 12.52 17.91 7.18
N GLN A 96 13.65 18.20 6.53
CA GLN A 96 14.62 19.20 7.00
C GLN A 96 15.13 18.91 8.43
N GLY A 97 15.31 17.64 8.77
CA GLY A 97 15.83 17.20 10.08
C GLY A 97 14.83 17.21 11.25
N ALA A 98 13.60 17.70 11.08
CA ALA A 98 12.57 17.68 12.12
C ALA A 98 11.64 16.46 11.96
N LEU A 99 11.52 15.63 13.02
CA LEU A 99 10.58 14.50 13.07
C LEU A 99 9.21 14.99 13.54
N LYS A 100 8.17 14.61 12.78
CA LYS A 100 6.77 14.91 13.14
C LYS A 100 5.94 13.64 13.10
N GLU A 101 5.36 13.27 14.24
CA GLU A 101 4.35 12.21 14.31
C GLU A 101 3.05 12.69 13.65
N ARG A 102 2.39 11.79 12.94
CA ARG A 102 1.14 12.06 12.24
C ARG A 102 -0.02 11.31 12.92
N PRO A 103 -1.27 11.71 12.65
CA PRO A 103 -2.43 10.91 13.00
C PRO A 103 -2.30 9.48 12.46
N ALA A 104 -3.08 8.56 13.02
CA ALA A 104 -3.19 7.19 12.51
C ALA A 104 -3.51 7.23 11.01
N LEU A 105 -2.74 6.46 10.24
CA LEU A 105 -2.88 6.35 8.79
C LEU A 105 -4.00 5.39 8.41
N GLU A 106 -4.06 4.25 9.10
CA GLU A 106 -4.99 3.17 8.83
C GLU A 106 -5.29 2.45 10.14
N GLU A 107 -6.52 1.95 10.27
CA GLU A 107 -6.90 0.98 11.28
C GLU A 107 -7.48 -0.26 10.59
N ARG A 108 -7.00 -1.45 10.98
CA ARG A 108 -7.37 -2.70 10.32
C ARG A 108 -7.47 -3.84 11.32
N LEU A 109 -8.44 -4.73 11.15
CA LEU A 109 -8.49 -5.99 11.87
C LEU A 109 -7.52 -7.01 11.24
N LEU A 110 -6.63 -7.58 12.05
CA LEU A 110 -5.71 -8.65 11.66
C LEU A 110 -6.08 -9.95 12.34
N THR A 111 -6.37 -10.97 11.54
CA THR A 111 -6.54 -12.35 11.98
C THR A 111 -5.17 -13.04 12.03
N LEU A 112 -4.73 -13.46 13.22
CA LEU A 112 -3.34 -13.85 13.46
C LEU A 112 -3.04 -15.33 13.19
N ASP A 113 -4.06 -16.19 13.06
CA ASP A 113 -3.92 -17.61 12.71
C ASP A 113 -3.83 -17.86 11.21
N GLN A 114 -4.07 -16.84 10.39
CA GLN A 114 -4.09 -16.97 8.94
C GLN A 114 -3.05 -16.07 8.30
N ARG A 115 -2.41 -16.59 7.24
CA ARG A 115 -1.51 -15.81 6.41
C ARG A 115 -2.30 -15.21 5.24
N PRO A 116 -2.07 -13.94 4.87
CA PRO A 116 -2.59 -13.41 3.61
C PRO A 116 -2.18 -14.29 2.42
N SER A 117 -2.99 -14.36 1.37
CA SER A 117 -2.71 -15.20 0.19
C SER A 117 -1.38 -14.85 -0.49
N SER A 118 -1.00 -13.57 -0.47
CA SER A 118 0.29 -13.07 -0.95
C SER A 118 1.47 -13.42 -0.03
N GLY A 119 1.19 -13.79 1.22
CA GLY A 119 2.17 -13.89 2.30
C GLY A 119 2.51 -12.56 2.99
N TYR A 120 1.97 -11.45 2.49
CA TYR A 120 2.27 -10.10 2.96
C TYR A 120 1.02 -9.38 3.46
N ASP A 121 1.16 -8.70 4.58
CA ASP A 121 0.24 -7.65 4.98
C ASP A 121 0.68 -6.34 4.32
N VAL A 122 -0.25 -5.72 3.61
CA VAL A 122 0.00 -4.50 2.83
C VAL A 122 -0.87 -3.39 3.36
N PHE A 123 -0.27 -2.32 3.87
CA PHE A 123 -0.98 -1.17 4.43
C PHE A 123 -0.89 0.03 3.49
N ASP A 124 -1.99 0.77 3.33
CA ASP A 124 -1.97 2.01 2.55
C ASP A 124 -1.35 3.12 3.40
N VAL A 125 -0.24 3.66 2.90
CA VAL A 125 0.49 4.74 3.56
C VAL A 125 0.60 5.98 2.68
N SER A 126 -0.24 6.08 1.64
CA SER A 126 -0.23 7.19 0.67
C SER A 126 -0.39 8.56 1.33
N ALA A 127 -1.06 8.62 2.50
CA ALA A 127 -1.22 9.85 3.28
C ALA A 127 0.10 10.47 3.82
N VAL A 128 1.24 9.76 3.74
CA VAL A 128 2.57 10.33 4.05
C VAL A 128 3.13 11.18 2.90
N LEU A 129 2.68 10.96 1.66
CA LEU A 129 3.23 11.56 0.44
C LEU A 129 3.00 13.07 0.25
N PRO A 130 1.94 13.70 0.78
CA PRO A 130 1.77 15.15 0.67
C PRO A 130 2.88 15.97 1.36
N VAL A 131 3.66 15.36 2.26
CA VAL A 131 4.78 16.03 2.93
C VAL A 131 6.00 15.94 2.03
N LYS A 132 6.44 17.08 1.47
CA LYS A 132 7.63 17.17 0.61
C LYS A 132 8.49 18.38 1.01
N PRO A 133 9.83 18.27 1.00
CA PRO A 133 10.62 17.06 0.72
C PRO A 133 10.52 16.02 1.85
N LEU A 134 10.43 14.74 1.49
CA LEU A 134 10.41 13.64 2.44
C LEU A 134 11.77 12.95 2.43
N GLU A 135 12.47 12.96 3.55
CA GLU A 135 13.80 12.36 3.65
C GLU A 135 13.74 10.98 4.28
N VAL A 136 12.96 10.86 5.36
CA VAL A 136 12.82 9.64 6.15
C VAL A 136 11.36 9.49 6.54
N VAL A 137 10.88 8.25 6.50
CA VAL A 137 9.58 7.86 7.06
C VAL A 137 9.76 6.67 7.99
N GLY A 138 9.05 6.69 9.12
CA GLY A 138 8.98 5.63 10.10
C GLY A 138 7.52 5.20 10.29
N PHE A 139 7.30 3.90 10.45
CA PHE A 139 5.98 3.33 10.72
C PHE A 139 5.98 2.52 12.00
N GLN A 140 4.91 2.63 12.79
CA GLN A 140 4.71 1.85 14.00
C GLN A 140 3.32 1.22 13.97
N LEU A 141 3.27 -0.08 14.24
CA LEU A 141 2.03 -0.82 14.40
C LEU A 141 1.66 -0.81 15.88
N ARG A 142 0.47 -0.31 16.21
CA ARG A 142 -0.10 -0.37 17.56
C ARG A 142 -1.29 -1.31 17.54
N TYR A 143 -1.33 -2.27 18.43
CA TYR A 143 -2.29 -3.36 18.45
C TYR A 143 -3.24 -3.24 19.64
N THR A 144 -4.52 -3.41 19.40
CA THR A 144 -5.57 -3.45 20.41
C THR A 144 -6.27 -4.80 20.33
N ASP A 145 -6.54 -5.41 21.48
CA ASP A 145 -7.40 -6.58 21.60
C ASP A 145 -8.77 -6.18 22.17
N GLU A 146 -9.63 -7.16 22.45
CA GLU A 146 -10.97 -6.93 23.00
C GLU A 146 -10.96 -6.25 24.38
N SER A 147 -9.83 -6.28 25.10
CA SER A 147 -9.64 -5.65 26.41
C SER A 147 -9.05 -4.25 26.35
N GLY A 148 -8.49 -3.84 25.20
CA GLY A 148 -7.87 -2.53 24.96
C GLY A 148 -6.49 -2.60 24.32
N SER A 149 -5.68 -1.55 24.51
CA SER A 149 -4.34 -1.42 23.90
C SER A 149 -3.34 -2.41 24.52
N LEU A 150 -2.63 -3.16 23.67
CA LEU A 150 -1.58 -4.08 24.08
C LEU A 150 -0.31 -3.33 24.48
N VAL A 151 0.33 -3.68 25.60
CA VAL A 151 1.55 -2.98 26.06
C VAL A 151 2.80 -3.37 25.24
N LEU A 152 2.72 -4.43 24.44
CA LEU A 152 3.88 -5.09 23.80
C LEU A 152 3.90 -4.97 22.26
N HIS A 153 3.51 -3.81 21.73
CA HIS A 153 3.43 -3.55 20.28
C HIS A 153 4.70 -3.93 19.51
N GLU A 154 5.87 -3.57 20.05
CA GLU A 154 7.16 -3.85 19.42
C GLU A 154 7.43 -5.36 19.36
N ALA A 155 7.27 -6.06 20.49
CA ALA A 155 7.52 -7.50 20.56
C ALA A 155 6.56 -8.27 19.66
N LEU A 156 5.29 -7.84 19.59
CA LEU A 156 4.32 -8.43 18.69
C LEU A 156 4.70 -8.20 17.22
N THR A 157 5.12 -6.98 16.84
CA THR A 157 5.58 -6.69 15.47
C THR A 157 6.81 -7.53 15.09
N GLN A 158 7.80 -7.64 15.98
CA GLN A 158 9.00 -8.45 15.76
C GLN A 158 8.68 -9.95 15.65
N THR A 159 7.66 -10.42 16.37
CA THR A 159 7.21 -11.81 16.31
C THR A 159 6.45 -12.09 15.02
N LEU A 160 5.51 -11.22 14.66
CA LEU A 160 4.62 -11.40 13.50
C LEU A 160 5.36 -11.26 12.16
N TYR A 161 6.30 -10.32 12.06
CA TYR A 161 6.88 -9.93 10.77
C TYR A 161 8.38 -10.21 10.67
N CYS A 162 8.85 -10.46 9.45
CA CYS A 162 10.29 -10.51 9.18
C CYS A 162 10.85 -9.08 9.09
N LEU A 163 11.49 -8.60 10.16
CA LEU A 163 12.14 -7.28 10.21
C LEU A 163 13.65 -7.32 9.92
N ASN A 164 14.18 -8.51 9.58
CA ASN A 164 15.61 -8.71 9.35
C ASN A 164 16.03 -8.05 8.04
N ARG A 165 16.86 -7.01 8.15
CA ARG A 165 17.43 -6.31 6.99
C ARG A 165 18.28 -7.23 6.13
N GLY A 166 18.26 -7.00 4.82
CA GLY A 166 19.01 -7.80 3.84
C GLY A 166 18.41 -9.19 3.56
N SER A 167 17.30 -9.53 4.22
CA SER A 167 16.47 -10.69 3.86
C SER A 167 15.69 -10.41 2.57
N LEU A 168 15.33 -11.48 1.85
CA LEU A 168 14.35 -11.38 0.75
C LEU A 168 12.95 -11.02 1.24
N SER A 169 12.68 -11.15 2.54
CA SER A 169 11.38 -10.87 3.16
C SER A 169 11.43 -9.66 4.10
N GLU A 170 12.46 -8.82 3.99
CA GLU A 170 12.56 -7.61 4.82
C GLU A 170 11.41 -6.62 4.51
N PRO A 171 11.10 -5.68 5.42
CA PRO A 171 10.06 -4.70 5.18
C PRO A 171 10.37 -3.86 3.94
N LEU A 172 9.33 -3.63 3.13
CA LEU A 172 9.43 -2.91 1.87
C LEU A 172 8.40 -1.79 1.83
N LEU A 173 8.84 -0.61 1.42
CA LEU A 173 7.95 0.50 1.08
C LEU A 173 7.89 0.60 -0.44
N VAL A 174 6.70 0.48 -1.02
CA VAL A 174 6.47 0.55 -2.47
C VAL A 174 5.69 1.80 -2.79
N LEU A 175 6.07 2.54 -3.83
CA LEU A 175 5.45 3.79 -4.22
C LEU A 175 5.13 3.81 -5.70
N TYR A 176 4.01 4.42 -6.02
CA TYR A 176 3.40 4.42 -7.34
C TYR A 176 3.10 5.85 -7.80
N GLN A 177 3.34 6.12 -9.08
CA GLN A 177 3.02 7.42 -9.68
C GLN A 177 1.51 7.64 -9.85
N SER A 178 0.72 6.58 -9.99
CA SER A 178 -0.75 6.61 -9.99
C SER A 178 -1.29 6.02 -8.68
N HIS A 179 -2.50 6.45 -8.26
CA HIS A 179 -3.08 6.01 -6.98
C HIS A 179 -3.20 4.49 -6.90
N PRO A 180 -3.01 3.88 -5.71
CA PRO A 180 -3.12 2.44 -5.54
C PRO A 180 -4.52 1.94 -5.86
N LEU A 181 -5.57 2.76 -5.82
CA LEU A 181 -6.92 2.33 -6.21
C LEU A 181 -7.00 1.85 -7.67
N HIS A 182 -6.21 2.42 -8.58
CA HIS A 182 -6.04 1.88 -9.94
C HIS A 182 -5.20 0.60 -9.98
N ILE A 183 -4.58 0.20 -8.88
CA ILE A 183 -3.82 -1.04 -8.74
C ILE A 183 -4.68 -2.07 -8.01
N TYR A 184 -5.39 -1.72 -6.92
CA TYR A 184 -6.29 -2.60 -6.18
C TYR A 184 -7.52 -3.03 -7.01
N ILE A 185 -8.04 -2.17 -7.90
CA ILE A 185 -9.04 -2.58 -8.90
C ILE A 185 -8.47 -3.66 -9.85
N PHE A 186 -7.15 -3.69 -10.05
CA PHE A 186 -6.44 -4.69 -10.85
C PHE A 186 -5.84 -5.85 -10.02
N PHE A 187 -5.70 -5.70 -8.70
CA PHE A 187 -5.07 -6.68 -7.80
C PHE A 187 -6.09 -7.52 -7.02
N SER A 188 -7.38 -7.18 -7.04
CA SER A 188 -8.48 -7.99 -6.46
C SER A 188 -9.40 -8.59 -7.53
N PHE A 189 -8.86 -9.29 -8.54
CA PHE A 189 -9.63 -10.25 -9.32
C PHE A 189 -9.84 -11.56 -8.51
N GLN A 190 -10.42 -11.44 -7.32
CA GLN A 190 -11.04 -12.56 -6.60
C GLN A 190 -12.10 -12.14 -5.56
N VAL A 191 -12.44 -10.85 -5.44
CA VAL A 191 -13.55 -10.37 -4.60
C VAL A 191 -14.57 -9.60 -5.46
N THR A 192 -14.84 -10.13 -6.65
CA THR A 192 -15.70 -9.49 -7.66
C THR A 192 -17.15 -9.92 -7.50
N VAL A 193 -17.78 -9.67 -6.35
CA VAL A 193 -19.27 -9.70 -6.29
C VAL A 193 -19.85 -8.64 -5.35
N THR A 194 -19.17 -8.30 -4.25
CA THR A 194 -19.80 -7.48 -3.20
C THR A 194 -19.63 -5.97 -3.41
N VAL A 195 -18.51 -5.51 -3.98
CA VAL A 195 -18.22 -4.07 -4.12
C VAL A 195 -19.00 -3.41 -5.26
N ILE A 196 -19.31 -4.16 -6.33
CA ILE A 196 -20.12 -3.66 -7.45
C ILE A 196 -21.54 -3.32 -6.96
N HIS A 197 -22.12 -4.10 -6.03
CA HIS A 197 -23.43 -3.78 -5.47
C HIS A 197 -23.43 -2.48 -4.65
N TYR A 198 -22.35 -2.16 -3.94
CA TYR A 198 -22.30 -0.95 -3.11
C TYR A 198 -22.18 0.32 -3.97
N TYR A 199 -21.46 0.27 -5.09
CA TYR A 199 -21.37 1.39 -6.03
C TYR A 199 -22.64 1.56 -6.88
N TYR A 200 -23.32 0.48 -7.25
CA TYR A 200 -24.61 0.57 -7.94
C TYR A 200 -25.71 1.15 -7.03
N TYR A 201 -25.80 0.72 -5.77
CA TYR A 201 -26.80 1.27 -4.84
C TYR A 201 -26.57 2.75 -4.50
N TYR A 202 -25.30 3.19 -4.43
CA TYR A 202 -25.00 4.59 -4.13
C TYR A 202 -25.28 5.51 -5.34
N TYR A 203 -25.14 5.00 -6.57
CA TYR A 203 -25.44 5.78 -7.78
C TYR A 203 -26.93 5.80 -8.13
N ASP A 204 -27.67 4.72 -7.95
CA ASP A 204 -29.14 4.72 -8.15
C ASP A 204 -29.83 5.68 -7.17
N HIS A 205 -29.41 5.68 -5.90
CA HIS A 205 -30.03 6.54 -4.88
C HIS A 205 -29.66 8.04 -5.03
N TYR A 206 -28.55 8.36 -5.70
CA TYR A 206 -28.18 9.75 -6.03
C TYR A 206 -28.77 10.25 -7.36
N PHE A 207 -29.21 9.35 -8.25
CA PHE A 207 -29.83 9.71 -9.52
C PHE A 207 -31.35 9.87 -9.44
N GLU A 208 -32.04 9.23 -8.49
CA GLU A 208 -33.46 9.49 -8.25
C GLU A 208 -33.75 10.90 -7.69
N GLU A 209 -32.76 11.59 -7.09
CA GLU A 209 -32.94 12.93 -6.52
C GLU A 209 -32.79 14.09 -7.51
N LYS A 210 -32.33 13.83 -8.75
CA LYS A 210 -32.19 14.87 -9.77
C LYS A 210 -32.76 14.38 -11.09
N ASN A 211 -34.00 14.78 -11.38
CA ASN A 211 -34.69 14.65 -12.67
C ASN A 211 -33.89 15.34 -13.81
N LEU A 212 -32.81 14.72 -14.25
CA LEU A 212 -32.03 15.12 -15.42
C LEU A 212 -32.59 14.38 -16.64
N THR A 213 -32.72 15.10 -17.74
CA THR A 213 -33.38 14.59 -18.95
C THR A 213 -32.42 13.72 -19.78
N GLU A 214 -32.93 12.74 -20.52
CA GLU A 214 -32.15 11.75 -21.31
C GLU A 214 -31.03 12.35 -22.20
N SER A 215 -31.15 13.62 -22.59
CA SER A 215 -30.12 14.33 -23.35
C SER A 215 -28.83 14.64 -22.56
N GLU A 216 -28.90 14.73 -21.23
CA GLU A 216 -27.73 15.00 -20.37
C GLU A 216 -26.94 13.72 -20.04
N LEU A 217 -27.60 12.56 -20.08
CA LEU A 217 -26.97 11.24 -19.96
C LEU A 217 -26.06 10.92 -21.15
N TYR A 218 -26.46 11.32 -22.37
CA TYR A 218 -25.69 11.05 -23.58
C TYR A 218 -24.41 11.89 -23.69
N PHE A 219 -24.36 13.06 -23.05
CA PHE A 219 -23.19 13.95 -23.09
C PHE A 219 -22.07 13.49 -22.13
N SER A 220 -22.42 12.78 -21.06
CA SER A 220 -21.45 12.26 -20.08
C SER A 220 -20.75 10.98 -20.58
N TYR A 221 -21.44 10.16 -21.37
CA TYR A 221 -20.89 8.91 -21.93
C TYR A 221 -19.79 9.12 -22.99
N HIS A 222 -19.73 10.29 -23.65
CA HIS A 222 -18.73 10.56 -24.69
C HIS A 222 -17.44 11.22 -24.21
N LEU A 223 -17.31 11.49 -22.91
CA LEU A 223 -16.11 12.08 -22.30
C LEU A 223 -15.22 11.06 -21.57
N LEU A 224 -15.58 9.76 -21.61
CA LEU A 224 -14.92 8.69 -20.86
C LEU A 224 -14.45 7.50 -21.72
N PHE A 225 -14.38 7.66 -23.04
CA PHE A 225 -13.68 6.74 -23.95
C PHE A 225 -12.76 7.50 -24.91
#